data_AF-A0A392MGY8-F1
#
_entry.id   AF-A0A392MGY8-F1
#
_cell.length_a   1.000
_cell.length_b   1.000
_cell.length_c   1.000
_cell.angle_alpha   90.00
_cell.angle_beta   90.00
_cell.angle_gamma   90.00
#
_symmetry.space_group_name_H-M   'P 1'
#
loop_
_entity.id
_entity.type
_entity.pdbx_description
1 polymer ?
#
loop_
_entity_poly.entity_id
_entity_poly.type
_entity_poly.pdbx_seq_one_letter_code
_entity_poly.pdbx_strand_id
1 'polypeptide(L)'
;MSYHKFNESQREQLVLRRLKQGEIVALISDAGTPGISDPGMELAKLCVSENVPVVPIPGPCALVSALSASGLSTDEFTFGKLYQVLDRLTLQLDDIAGDA
;
A
#
# COMPACT_ATOMS: atom_id res chain seq x y z
N MET A 1 4.58 19.20 -2.59
CA MET A 1 3.53 19.11 -3.64
C MET A 1 2.50 18.12 -3.14
N SER A 2 1.20 18.43 -3.13
CA SER A 2 0.19 17.43 -2.74
C SER A 2 0.21 16.22 -3.70
N TYR A 3 -0.15 15.03 -3.25
CA TYR A 3 -0.21 13.85 -4.11
C TYR A 3 -1.40 13.03 -3.65
N HIS A 4 -2.50 13.12 -4.39
CA HIS A 4 -3.78 12.55 -3.99
C HIS A 4 -4.38 11.76 -5.13
N LYS A 5 -5.18 10.75 -4.81
CA LYS A 5 -5.79 9.81 -5.77
C LYS A 5 -6.44 10.47 -7.01
N PHE A 6 -7.04 11.64 -6.85
CA PHE A 6 -7.70 12.37 -7.96
C PHE A 6 -6.74 13.07 -8.94
N ASN A 7 -5.46 13.18 -8.60
CA ASN A 7 -4.47 13.90 -9.40
C ASN A 7 -3.17 13.11 -9.67
N GLU A 8 -3.13 11.83 -9.31
CA GLU A 8 -1.93 10.98 -9.42
C GLU A 8 -1.34 11.01 -10.83
N SER A 9 -2.12 10.67 -11.87
CA SER A 9 -1.58 10.56 -13.24
C SER A 9 -0.90 11.83 -13.75
N GLN A 10 -1.48 13.02 -13.49
CA GLN A 10 -0.85 14.29 -13.89
C GLN A 10 0.40 14.59 -13.06
N ARG A 11 0.36 14.28 -11.76
CA ARG A 11 1.48 14.56 -10.86
C ARG A 11 2.62 13.58 -11.03
N GLU A 12 2.37 12.33 -11.39
CA GLU A 12 3.37 11.31 -11.69
C GLU A 12 4.32 11.78 -12.78
N GLN A 13 3.78 12.27 -13.90
CA GLN A 13 4.57 12.78 -15.01
C GLN A 13 5.40 14.02 -14.62
N LEU A 14 4.87 14.86 -13.73
CA LEU A 14 5.62 15.98 -13.18
C LEU A 14 6.76 15.52 -12.27
N VAL A 15 6.49 14.57 -11.35
CA VAL A 15 7.53 14.00 -10.47
C VAL A 15 8.62 13.32 -11.28
N LEU A 16 8.24 12.49 -12.26
CA LEU A 16 9.19 11.79 -13.13
C LEU A 16 10.11 12.77 -13.86
N ARG A 17 9.58 13.87 -14.39
CA ARG A 17 10.40 14.90 -15.03
C ARG A 17 11.41 15.52 -14.06
N ARG A 18 11.00 15.83 -12.83
CA ARG A 18 11.89 16.38 -11.80
C ARG A 18 12.97 15.39 -11.37
N LEU A 19 12.61 14.13 -11.19
CA LEU A 19 13.56 13.05 -10.91
C LEU A 19 14.59 12.90 -12.04
N LYS A 20 14.16 12.95 -13.31
CA LYS A 20 15.07 12.91 -14.48
C LYS A 20 15.96 14.15 -14.61
N GLN A 21 15.57 15.27 -13.98
CA GLN A 21 16.39 16.48 -13.87
C GLN A 21 17.41 16.41 -12.71
N GLY A 22 17.45 15.30 -11.97
CA GLY A 22 18.37 15.09 -10.86
C GLY A 22 17.85 15.59 -9.51
N GLU A 23 16.58 15.98 -9.41
CA GLU A 23 15.99 16.33 -8.13
C GLU A 23 15.75 15.10 -7.25
N ILE A 24 15.83 15.30 -5.93
CA ILE A 24 15.50 14.27 -4.93
C ILE A 24 14.05 14.49 -4.48
N VAL A 25 13.23 13.45 -4.58
CA VAL A 25 11.82 13.48 -4.18
C VAL A 25 11.54 12.41 -3.15
N ALA A 26 10.84 12.79 -2.08
CA ALA A 26 10.29 11.86 -1.09
C ALA A 26 8.76 11.78 -1.25
N LEU A 27 8.24 10.55 -1.26
CA LEU A 27 6.82 10.28 -1.18
C LEU A 27 6.45 9.99 0.29
N ILE A 28 5.42 10.66 0.80
CA ILE A 28 4.91 10.48 2.16
C ILE A 28 3.38 10.31 2.11
N SER A 29 2.84 9.56 3.06
CA SER A 29 1.40 9.46 3.34
C SER A 29 1.12 10.12 4.69
N ASP A 30 -0.15 10.36 5.01
CA ASP A 30 -0.55 10.92 6.31
C ASP A 30 -0.15 9.99 7.47
N ALA A 31 -0.13 8.68 7.22
CA ALA A 31 0.35 7.68 8.17
C ALA A 31 0.84 6.40 7.48
N GLY A 32 1.77 5.69 8.12
CA GLY A 32 2.18 4.35 7.71
C GLY A 32 3.18 4.30 6.56
N THR A 33 3.01 3.34 5.66
CA THR A 33 3.89 3.09 4.52
C THR A 33 3.24 3.59 3.22
N PRO A 34 3.78 4.64 2.56
CA PRO A 34 3.19 5.17 1.34
C PRO A 34 3.05 4.12 0.23
N GLY A 35 1.97 4.18 -0.54
CA GLY A 35 1.66 3.20 -1.60
C GLY A 35 0.98 1.91 -1.12
N ILE A 36 0.82 1.71 0.19
CA ILE A 36 0.00 0.62 0.76
C ILE A 36 -1.33 1.21 1.23
N SER A 37 -2.42 0.90 0.53
CA SER A 37 -3.75 1.50 0.72
C SER A 37 -3.88 3.01 0.48
N ASP A 38 -2.75 3.69 0.22
CA ASP A 38 -2.65 5.10 -0.13
C ASP A 38 -2.13 5.29 -1.56
N PRO A 39 -2.26 6.51 -2.14
CA PRO A 39 -1.59 6.89 -3.37
C PRO A 39 -0.09 6.56 -3.41
N GLY A 40 0.45 6.33 -4.60
CA GLY A 40 1.90 6.22 -4.84
C GLY A 40 2.40 4.91 -5.45
N MET A 41 1.56 3.86 -5.48
CA MET A 41 1.90 2.61 -6.17
C MET A 41 2.24 2.85 -7.65
N GLU A 42 1.41 3.64 -8.34
CA GLU A 42 1.58 3.91 -9.77
C GLU A 42 2.83 4.77 -10.05
N LEU A 43 3.15 5.73 -9.19
CA LEU A 43 4.43 6.46 -9.25
C LEU A 43 5.64 5.52 -9.12
N ALA A 44 5.61 4.60 -8.15
CA ALA A 44 6.70 3.63 -7.96
C ALA A 44 6.86 2.73 -9.21
N LYS A 45 5.74 2.24 -9.77
CA LYS A 45 5.75 1.46 -11.02
C LYS A 45 6.34 2.27 -12.18
N LEU A 46 5.94 3.52 -12.34
CA LEU A 46 6.44 4.41 -13.38
C LEU A 46 7.95 4.65 -13.24
N CYS A 47 8.43 4.90 -12.02
CA CYS A 47 9.87 5.04 -11.77
C CYS A 47 10.64 3.77 -12.16
N VAL A 48 10.14 2.59 -11.78
CA VAL A 48 10.76 1.31 -12.15
C VAL A 48 10.79 1.11 -13.66
N SER A 49 9.69 1.38 -14.37
CA SER A 49 9.66 1.24 -15.84
C SER A 49 10.60 2.21 -16.56
N GLU A 50 10.89 3.35 -15.93
CA GLU A 50 11.76 4.40 -16.47
C GLU A 50 13.21 4.30 -15.96
N ASN A 51 13.56 3.20 -15.27
CA ASN A 51 14.87 2.96 -14.65
C ASN A 51 15.30 4.07 -13.68
N VAL A 52 14.34 4.70 -13.00
CA VAL A 52 14.59 5.67 -11.92
C VAL A 52 14.66 4.91 -10.60
N PRO A 53 15.73 5.07 -9.79
CA PRO A 53 15.86 4.38 -8.51
C PRO A 53 14.73 4.71 -7.55
N VAL A 54 14.13 3.68 -6.96
CA VAL A 54 13.16 3.78 -5.87
C VAL A 54 13.78 3.15 -4.63
N VAL A 55 13.96 3.95 -3.58
CA VAL A 55 14.60 3.52 -2.33
C VAL A 55 13.53 3.44 -1.23
N PRO A 56 13.07 2.24 -0.83
CA PRO A 56 12.13 2.11 0.27
C PRO A 56 12.82 2.38 1.61
N ILE A 57 12.15 3.14 2.48
CA ILE A 57 12.60 3.39 3.86
C ILE A 57 11.73 2.55 4.81
N PRO A 58 12.32 1.63 5.61
CA PRO A 58 11.56 0.88 6.60
C PRO A 58 10.84 1.81 7.58
N GLY A 59 9.62 1.47 7.95
CA GLY A 59 8.79 2.35 8.80
C GLY A 59 7.50 1.70 9.30
N PRO A 60 6.63 2.49 9.96
CA PRO A 60 5.40 1.99 10.53
C PRO A 60 4.45 1.39 9.50
N CYS A 61 3.85 0.24 9.83
CA CYS A 61 2.80 -0.39 9.04
C CYS A 61 1.74 -0.95 10.00
N ALA A 62 0.53 -0.37 9.96
CA ALA A 62 -0.55 -0.73 10.89
C ALA A 62 -0.90 -2.23 10.82
N LEU A 63 -0.91 -2.82 9.62
CA LEU A 63 -1.16 -4.25 9.42
C LEU A 63 -0.14 -5.11 10.16
N VAL A 64 1.15 -4.86 9.95
CA VAL A 64 2.24 -5.66 10.53
C VAL A 64 2.25 -5.50 12.05
N SER A 65 2.04 -4.27 12.55
CA SER A 65 1.91 -4.02 13.99
C SER A 65 0.72 -4.74 14.63
N ALA A 66 -0.42 -4.80 13.94
CA ALA A 66 -1.60 -5.51 14.45
C ALA A 66 -1.37 -7.03 14.44
N LEU A 67 -0.81 -7.57 13.35
CA LEU A 67 -0.53 -9.01 13.22
C LEU A 67 0.45 -9.49 14.30
N SER A 68 1.53 -8.74 14.56
CA SER A 68 2.54 -9.13 15.56
C SER A 68 2.01 -9.18 17.00
N ALA A 69 0.96 -8.43 17.30
CA ALA A 69 0.29 -8.42 18.61
C ALA A 69 -0.97 -9.31 18.68
N SER A 70 -1.37 -9.95 17.57
CA SER A 70 -2.66 -10.65 17.46
C SER A 70 -2.68 -12.05 18.09
N GLY A 71 -1.52 -12.66 18.30
CA GLY A 71 -1.42 -14.07 18.70
C GLY A 71 -1.67 -15.08 17.56
N LEU A 72 -1.88 -14.63 16.32
CA LEU A 72 -1.98 -15.48 15.14
C LEU A 72 -0.59 -15.87 14.61
N SER A 73 -0.51 -16.94 13.80
CA SER A 73 0.74 -17.27 13.09
C SER A 73 1.13 -16.14 12.17
N THR A 74 2.43 -15.85 12.14
CA THR A 74 3.05 -14.83 11.28
C THR A 74 3.89 -15.45 10.16
N ASP A 75 3.84 -16.78 9.99
CA ASP A 75 4.63 -17.49 8.99
C ASP A 75 4.12 -17.21 7.57
N GLU A 76 2.79 -17.09 7.42
CA GLU A 76 2.13 -16.72 6.19
C GLU A 76 0.86 -15.91 6.48
N PHE A 77 0.69 -14.79 5.78
CA PHE A 77 -0.52 -13.99 5.87
C PHE A 77 -0.84 -13.33 4.53
N THR A 78 -2.13 -13.10 4.26
CA THR A 78 -2.60 -12.37 3.08
C THR A 78 -3.14 -11.01 3.50
N PHE A 79 -2.62 -9.94 2.90
CA PHE A 79 -3.22 -8.62 2.99
C PHE A 79 -4.28 -8.42 1.91
N GLY A 80 -5.48 -7.99 2.30
CA GLY A 80 -6.60 -7.70 1.39
C GLY A 80 -7.27 -6.37 1.72
N LYS A 81 -8.11 -5.87 0.81
CA LYS A 81 -8.94 -4.69 1.09
C LYS A 81 -9.93 -5.00 2.20
N LEU A 82 -10.24 -4.02 3.05
CA LEU A 82 -11.17 -4.17 4.19
C LEU A 82 -12.51 -4.82 3.80
N TYR A 83 -13.05 -4.51 2.62
CA TYR A 83 -14.31 -5.11 2.14
C TYR A 83 -14.16 -6.58 1.69
N GLN A 84 -12.99 -7.00 1.20
CA GLN A 84 -12.74 -8.41 0.88
C GLN A 84 -12.62 -9.29 2.13
N VAL A 85 -12.26 -8.68 3.28
CA VAL A 85 -12.30 -9.36 4.58
C VAL A 85 -13.74 -9.57 5.02
N LEU A 86 -14.65 -8.62 4.77
CA LEU A 86 -16.07 -8.78 5.09
C LEU A 86 -16.75 -9.87 4.25
N ASP A 87 -16.45 -9.95 2.95
CA ASP A 87 -16.96 -11.03 2.08
C ASP A 87 -16.47 -12.41 2.54
N ARG A 88 -15.20 -12.53 2.98
CA ARG A 88 -14.67 -13.78 3.55
C ARG A 88 -15.23 -14.12 4.93
N LEU A 89 -15.45 -13.13 5.80
CA LEU A 89 -16.07 -13.34 7.11
C LEU A 89 -17.51 -13.84 6.96
N THR A 90 -18.24 -13.36 5.95
CA THR A 90 -19.60 -13.84 5.66
C THR A 90 -19.58 -15.33 5.26
N LEU A 91 -18.65 -15.71 4.37
CA LEU A 91 -18.48 -17.11 3.94
C LEU A 91 -18.02 -18.02 5.10
N GLN A 92 -17.14 -17.55 5.97
CA GLN A 92 -16.70 -18.34 7.13
C GLN A 92 -17.79 -18.49 8.21
N LEU A 93 -18.75 -17.56 8.29
CA LEU A 93 -19.88 -17.68 9.21
C LEU A 93 -20.94 -18.67 8.71
N ASP A 94 -21.15 -18.78 7.38
CA ASP A 94 -22.03 -19.79 6.79
C ASP A 94 -21.49 -21.21 6.97
N ASP A 95 -20.16 -21.41 6.88
CA ASP A 95 -19.51 -22.69 7.15
C ASP A 95 -19.60 -23.12 8.63
N ILE A 96 -19.76 -22.18 9.57
CA ILE A 96 -19.96 -22.47 11.00
C ILE A 96 -21.44 -22.76 11.31
N ALA A 97 -22.37 -22.26 10.49
CA ALA A 97 -23.82 -22.44 10.69
C ALA A 97 -24.38 -23.77 10.11
N GLY A 98 -23.56 -24.55 9.39
CA GLY A 98 -23.96 -25.81 8.75
C GLY A 98 -23.88 -27.08 9.62
N ASP A 99 -23.29 -27.00 10.81
CA ASP A 99 -23.06 -28.14 11.71
C ASP A 99 -23.80 -28.02 13.06
N ALA A 100 -24.95 -27.32 13.08
CA ALA A 100 -25.83 -27.20 14.26
C ALA A 100 -27.17 -27.94 14.08
#